data_AF-A0A8T0G148-F1
#
_entry.id   AF-A0A8T0G148-F1
#
_cell.length_a   1.000
_cell.length_b   1.000
_cell.length_c   1.000
_cell.angle_alpha   90.00
_cell.angle_beta   90.00
_cell.angle_gamma   90.00
#
_symmetry.space_group_name_H-M   'P 1'
#
loop_
_entity.id
_entity.type
_entity.pdbx_description
1 polymer ?
#
loop_
_entity_poly.entity_id
_entity_poly.type
_entity_poly.pdbx_seq_one_letter_code
_entity_poly.pdbx_strand_id
1 'polypeptide(L)'
;MSAEGFRQEMPPKGGFAGVQWQRIPLKKPWSGLKLFTVWAVVTAASYKVYFENIRLRRRLRRENEELTVAIEPLLIAERDRMRFCSLLILMRALCILVL
;
A
#
# COMPACT_ATOMS: atom_id res chain seq x y z
N MET A 1 39.00 -33.81 -75.37
CA MET A 1 38.12 -32.90 -74.63
C MET A 1 38.91 -32.36 -73.46
N SER A 2 39.23 -31.07 -73.49
CA SER A 2 39.98 -30.39 -72.44
C SER A 2 39.24 -30.53 -71.12
N ALA A 3 39.82 -31.25 -70.16
CA ALA A 3 39.26 -31.44 -68.84
C ALA A 3 39.73 -30.28 -67.93
N GLU A 4 39.26 -29.07 -68.18
CA GLU A 4 39.23 -28.07 -67.11
C GLU A 4 38.20 -28.55 -66.09
N GLY A 5 38.69 -29.29 -65.10
CA GLY A 5 37.87 -29.93 -64.08
C GLY A 5 37.07 -28.89 -63.31
N PHE A 6 35.75 -29.02 -63.34
CA PHE A 6 34.82 -28.22 -62.53
C PHE A 6 35.28 -28.27 -61.06
N ARG A 7 35.63 -27.11 -60.47
CA ARG A 7 35.89 -27.00 -59.03
C ARG A 7 34.56 -27.01 -58.32
N GLN A 8 34.11 -28.20 -57.96
CA GLN A 8 32.98 -28.37 -57.07
C GLN A 8 33.45 -28.09 -55.64
N GLU A 9 32.79 -27.15 -54.95
CA GLU A 9 33.02 -26.92 -53.53
C GLU A 9 32.54 -28.14 -52.74
N MET A 10 33.49 -28.83 -52.13
CA MET A 10 33.22 -30.03 -51.34
C MET A 10 33.13 -29.67 -49.86
N PRO A 11 32.28 -30.35 -49.07
CA PRO A 11 32.29 -30.17 -47.63
C PRO A 11 33.67 -30.56 -47.07
N PRO A 12 34.09 -29.94 -45.96
CA PRO A 12 35.33 -30.31 -45.30
C PRO A 12 35.32 -31.80 -44.95
N LYS A 13 36.48 -32.47 -45.08
CA LYS A 13 36.61 -33.93 -44.89
C LYS A 13 36.15 -34.42 -43.50
N GLY A 14 36.06 -33.52 -42.52
CA GLY A 14 35.57 -33.79 -41.16
C GLY A 14 34.09 -33.44 -40.90
N GLY A 15 33.33 -33.02 -41.92
CA GLY A 15 31.92 -32.63 -41.79
C GLY A 15 31.71 -31.25 -41.12
N PHE A 16 30.45 -30.81 -41.07
CA PHE A 16 30.05 -29.59 -40.37
C PHE A 16 29.82 -29.87 -38.88
N ALA A 17 30.07 -28.87 -38.03
CA ALA A 17 29.68 -28.94 -36.62
C ALA A 17 28.17 -29.16 -36.50
N GLY A 18 27.76 -30.02 -35.57
CA GLY A 18 26.35 -30.32 -35.33
C GLY A 18 25.59 -29.05 -34.94
N VAL A 19 24.64 -28.64 -35.78
CA VAL A 19 23.76 -27.51 -35.50
C VAL A 19 22.77 -27.94 -34.42
N GLN A 20 22.71 -27.21 -33.31
CA GLN A 20 21.69 -27.43 -32.29
C GLN A 20 20.34 -26.94 -32.81
N TRP A 21 19.55 -27.86 -33.35
CA TRP A 21 18.19 -27.61 -33.85
C TRP A 21 17.13 -27.66 -32.73
N GLN A 22 17.50 -28.18 -31.56
CA GLN A 22 16.59 -28.36 -30.42
C GLN A 22 16.54 -27.10 -29.57
N ARG A 23 15.33 -26.75 -29.11
CA ARG A 23 15.14 -25.65 -28.17
C ARG A 23 15.71 -26.04 -26.81
N ILE A 24 16.68 -25.26 -26.32
CA ILE A 24 17.17 -25.38 -24.94
C ILE A 24 16.17 -24.67 -24.02
N PRO A 25 15.41 -25.39 -23.16
CA PRO A 25 14.49 -24.72 -22.25
C PRO A 25 15.26 -23.97 -21.16
N LEU A 26 14.75 -22.80 -20.79
CA LEU A 26 15.32 -22.00 -19.71
C LEU A 26 15.05 -22.68 -18.36
N LYS A 27 16.07 -22.80 -17.51
CA LYS A 27 15.92 -23.36 -16.16
C LYS A 27 15.06 -22.40 -15.32
N LYS A 28 13.92 -22.87 -14.81
CA LYS A 28 13.07 -22.09 -13.90
C LYS A 28 13.74 -22.06 -12.52
N PRO A 29 14.12 -20.89 -12.00
CA PRO A 29 14.88 -20.82 -10.75
C PRO A 29 14.05 -21.18 -9.51
N TRP A 30 12.72 -21.12 -9.60
CA TRP A 30 11.81 -21.27 -8.47
C TRP A 30 10.82 -22.42 -8.72
N SER A 31 10.73 -23.32 -7.73
CA SER A 31 9.70 -24.35 -7.66
C SER A 31 8.42 -23.75 -7.05
N GLY A 32 7.26 -24.27 -7.43
CA GLY A 32 5.96 -23.79 -6.92
C GLY A 32 5.87 -23.79 -5.40
N LEU A 33 6.42 -24.81 -4.73
CA LEU A 33 6.46 -24.88 -3.27
C LEU A 33 7.25 -23.72 -2.64
N LYS A 34 8.36 -23.30 -3.26
CA LYS A 34 9.17 -22.18 -2.75
C LYS A 34 8.41 -20.86 -2.85
N LEU A 35 7.56 -20.69 -3.86
CA LEU A 35 6.71 -19.50 -3.99
C LEU A 35 5.64 -19.46 -2.90
N PHE A 36 5.02 -20.61 -2.59
CA PHE A 36 4.04 -20.71 -1.52
C PHE A 36 4.64 -20.44 -0.14
N THR A 37 5.85 -20.92 0.14
CA THR A 37 6.49 -20.65 1.43
C THR A 37 6.83 -19.17 1.60
N VAL A 38 7.36 -18.52 0.56
CA VAL A 38 7.63 -17.08 0.60
C VAL A 38 6.33 -16.29 0.80
N TRP A 39 5.29 -16.63 0.05
CA TRP A 39 3.98 -15.99 0.20
C TRP A 39 3.42 -16.13 1.62
N ALA A 40 3.48 -17.33 2.21
CA ALA A 40 3.00 -17.58 3.56
C ALA A 40 3.77 -16.77 4.61
N VAL A 41 5.10 -16.70 4.49
CA VAL A 41 5.96 -15.93 5.42
C VAL A 41 5.66 -14.44 5.35
N VAL A 42 5.58 -13.88 4.13
CA VAL A 42 5.27 -12.45 3.93
C VAL A 42 3.88 -12.12 4.49
N THR A 43 2.90 -13.00 4.26
CA THR A 43 1.54 -12.82 4.76
C THR A 43 1.49 -12.86 6.28
N ALA A 44 2.15 -13.83 6.92
CA ALA A 44 2.21 -13.94 8.37
C ALA A 44 2.90 -12.72 9.03
N ALA A 45 4.02 -12.26 8.46
CA ALA A 45 4.73 -11.07 8.92
C ALA A 45 3.86 -9.81 8.81
N SER A 46 3.18 -9.65 7.68
CA SER A 46 2.26 -8.52 7.44
C SER A 46 1.09 -8.53 8.42
N TYR A 47 0.53 -9.71 8.70
CA TYR A 47 -0.55 -9.87 9.67
C TYR A 47 -0.09 -9.42 11.06
N LYS A 48 1.08 -9.88 11.54
CA LYS A 48 1.64 -9.47 12.84
C LYS A 48 1.75 -7.94 12.97
N VAL A 49 2.33 -7.29 11.96
CA VAL A 49 2.48 -5.82 11.95
C VAL A 49 1.12 -5.13 11.93
N TYR A 50 0.14 -5.67 11.21
CA TYR A 50 -1.22 -5.14 11.17
C TYR A 50 -1.91 -5.17 12.54
N PHE A 51 -1.77 -6.24 13.32
CA PHE A 51 -2.35 -6.31 14.68
C PHE A 51 -1.75 -5.28 15.62
N GLU A 52 -0.44 -5.06 15.57
CA GLU A 52 0.22 -4.05 16.39
C GLU A 52 -0.29 -2.64 16.05
N ASN A 53 -0.45 -2.35 14.76
CA ASN A 53 -1.03 -1.09 14.29
C ASN A 53 -2.48 -0.90 14.76
N ILE A 54 -3.32 -1.94 14.71
CA ILE A 54 -4.68 -1.86 15.25
C ILE A 54 -4.66 -1.54 16.74
N ARG A 55 -3.80 -2.22 17.52
CA ARG A 55 -3.68 -1.99 18.96
C ARG A 55 -3.26 -0.55 19.26
N LEU A 56 -2.31 -0.01 18.50
CA LEU A 56 -1.86 1.37 18.61
C LEU A 56 -3.00 2.34 18.28
N ARG A 57 -3.69 2.17 17.15
CA ARG A 57 -4.83 3.02 16.76
C ARG A 57 -5.94 3.02 17.80
N ARG A 58 -6.23 1.87 18.42
CA ARG A 58 -7.22 1.78 19.51
C ARG A 58 -6.78 2.51 20.78
N ARG A 59 -5.47 2.60 21.06
CA ARG A 59 -4.96 3.42 22.18
C ARG A 59 -5.11 4.90 21.87
N LEU A 60 -4.61 5.34 20.71
CA LEU A 60 -4.72 6.73 20.25
C LEU A 60 -6.17 7.22 20.18
N ARG A 61 -7.09 6.35 19.73
CA ARG A 61 -8.52 6.68 19.72
C ARG A 61 -9.06 6.95 21.12
N ARG A 62 -8.72 6.09 22.09
CA ARG A 62 -9.14 6.29 23.48
C ARG A 62 -8.52 7.55 24.08
N GLU A 63 -7.24 7.79 23.83
CA GLU A 63 -6.56 9.01 24.26
C GLU A 63 -7.27 10.26 23.71
N ASN A 64 -7.64 10.28 22.43
CA ASN A 64 -8.40 11.40 21.84
C ASN A 64 -9.82 11.55 22.42
N GLU A 65 -10.51 10.44 22.71
CA GLU A 65 -11.83 10.46 23.34
C GLU A 65 -11.72 11.01 24.78
N GLU A 66 -10.74 10.55 25.55
CA GLU A 66 -10.43 11.05 26.90
C GLU A 66 -10.08 12.55 26.90
N LEU A 67 -9.25 13.00 25.95
CA LEU A 67 -8.92 14.42 25.78
C LEU A 67 -10.15 15.27 25.45
N THR A 68 -11.04 14.74 24.61
CA THR A 68 -12.29 15.43 24.24
C THR A 68 -13.17 15.62 25.47
N VAL A 69 -13.37 14.57 26.27
CA VAL A 69 -14.14 14.62 27.52
C VAL A 69 -13.51 15.59 28.53
N ALA A 70 -12.18 15.65 28.60
CA ALA A 70 -11.48 16.57 29.51
C ALA A 70 -11.66 18.06 29.14
N ILE A 71 -11.72 18.38 27.84
CA ILE A 71 -11.83 19.76 27.33
C ILE A 71 -13.29 20.23 27.25
N GLU A 72 -14.23 19.30 27.05
CA GLU A 72 -15.67 19.56 26.94
C GLU A 72 -16.25 20.53 27.98
N PRO A 73 -15.98 20.43 29.30
CA PRO A 73 -16.57 21.35 30.28
C PRO A 73 -16.15 22.80 30.07
N LEU A 74 -14.90 23.06 29.62
CA LEU A 74 -14.43 24.40 29.32
C LEU A 74 -15.19 25.00 28.12
N LEU A 75 -15.37 24.21 27.06
CA LEU A 75 -16.08 24.62 25.85
C LEU A 75 -17.56 24.90 26.12
N ILE A 76 -18.19 24.08 26.99
CA ILE A 76 -19.57 24.30 27.42
C ILE A 76 -19.67 25.62 28.21
N ALA A 77 -18.74 25.87 29.14
CA ALA A 77 -18.74 27.09 29.93
C ALA A 77 -18.59 28.35 29.06
N GLU A 78 -17.74 28.34 28.04
CA GLU A 78 -17.61 29.46 27.10
C GLU A 78 -18.86 29.66 26.25
N ARG A 79 -19.45 28.57 25.76
CA ARG A 79 -20.70 28.59 24.99
C ARG A 79 -21.84 29.18 25.80
N ASP A 80 -21.95 28.81 27.07
CA ASP A 80 -23.01 29.30 27.94
C ASP A 80 -22.82 30.78 28.29
N ARG A 81 -21.58 31.26 28.51
CA ARG A 81 -21.32 32.71 28.64
C ARG A 81 -21.75 33.49 27.40
N MET A 82 -21.42 33.00 26.20
CA MET A 82 -21.86 33.62 24.95
C MET A 82 -23.38 33.66 24.82
N ARG A 83 -24.06 32.56 25.16
CA ARG A 83 -25.53 32.47 25.12
C ARG A 83 -26.19 33.43 26.10
N PHE A 84 -25.73 33.49 27.34
CA PHE A 84 -26.30 34.43 28.32
C PHE A 84 -26.07 35.88 27.90
N CYS A 85 -24.87 36.20 27.39
CA CYS A 85 -24.56 37.55 26.93
C CYS A 85 -25.44 37.96 25.73
N SER A 86 -25.61 37.07 24.73
CA SER A 86 -26.45 37.37 23.57
C SER A 86 -27.92 37.53 23.93
N LEU A 87 -28.45 36.70 24.83
CA LEU A 87 -29.85 36.77 25.29
C LEU A 87 -30.12 38.06 26.07
N LEU A 88 -29.19 38.50 26.91
CA LEU A 88 -29.31 39.78 27.63
C LEU A 88 -29.30 40.99 26.69
N ILE A 89 -28.46 40.97 25.64
CA ILE A 89 -28.45 42.01 24.60
C ILE A 89 -29.80 42.03 23.87
N LEU A 90 -30.32 40.85 23.52
CA LEU A 90 -31.58 40.72 22.80
C LEU A 90 -32.76 41.17 23.68
N MET A 91 -32.82 40.79 24.95
CA MET A 91 -33.85 41.26 25.89
C MET A 91 -33.80 42.76 26.12
N ARG A 92 -32.60 43.35 26.21
CA ARG A 92 -32.45 44.81 26.29
C ARG A 92 -32.95 45.50 25.02
N ALA A 93 -32.60 44.99 23.84
CA ALA A 93 -33.08 45.53 22.57
C ALA A 93 -34.61 45.42 22.43
N LEU A 94 -35.19 44.30 22.87
CA LEU A 94 -36.64 44.07 22.82
C LEU A 94 -37.39 44.98 23.82
N CYS A 95 -36.81 45.23 25.00
CA CYS A 95 -37.40 46.13 25.98
C CYS A 95 -37.41 47.59 25.49
N ILE A 96 -36.37 48.03 24.77
CA ILE A 96 -36.33 49.35 24.11
C ILE A 96 -37.33 49.44 22.96
N LEU A 97 -37.64 48.34 22.29
CA LEU A 97 -38.57 48.32 21.15
C LEU A 97 -40.06 48.24 21.55
N VAL A 98 -40.34 47.82 22.79
CA VAL A 98 -41.70 47.64 23.34
C VAL A 98 -42.13 48.81 24.24
N LEU A 99 -41.19 49.65 24.68
CA LEU A 99 -41.42 50.95 25.34
C LEU A 99 -41.48 52.09 24.31
#